data_AF-A0AA48RA27-F1
#
_entry.id   AF-A0AA48RA27-F1
#
_cell.length_a   1.000
_cell.length_b   1.000
_cell.length_c   1.000
_cell.angle_alpha   90.00
_cell.angle_beta   90.00
_cell.angle_gamma   90.00
#
_symmetry.space_group_name_H-M   'P 1'
#
loop_
_entity.id
_entity.type
_entity.pdbx_description
1 polymer ?
#
loop_
_entity_poly.entity_id
_entity_poly.type
_entity_poly.pdbx_seq_one_letter_code
_entity_poly.pdbx_strand_id
1 'polypeptide(L)'
;MTEHFHDLPNYFSTGSDEERAAARRVTGKPVRAPIGDRANGSDEHIHIHIRTPPTWPKPKPLPDGLLPVKAFALDYLPESVAPWVGDISDRMQCPPDFVGVAAMVALGAE
;
A
#
# COMPACT_ATOMS: atom_id res chain seq x y z
N MET A 1 -20.63 -11.38 -40.58
CA MET A 1 -20.62 -10.06 -39.92
C MET A 1 -19.90 -10.27 -38.60
N THR A 2 -18.58 -10.31 -38.70
CA THR A 2 -17.64 -10.73 -37.65
C THR A 2 -16.68 -9.58 -37.51
N GLU A 3 -16.97 -8.68 -36.57
CA GLU A 3 -16.20 -7.47 -36.35
C GLU A 3 -14.94 -7.79 -35.53
N HIS A 4 -13.82 -7.27 -36.04
CA HIS A 4 -12.45 -7.44 -35.59
C HIS A 4 -12.20 -6.81 -34.21
N PHE A 5 -12.10 -7.63 -33.16
CA PHE A 5 -11.59 -7.25 -31.83
C PHE A 5 -10.08 -7.55 -31.74
N HIS A 6 -9.24 -6.91 -32.54
CA HIS A 6 -7.78 -7.14 -32.50
C HIS A 6 -6.92 -5.89 -32.67
N ASP A 7 -7.50 -4.69 -32.64
CA ASP A 7 -6.78 -3.46 -32.98
C ASP A 7 -6.88 -2.35 -31.92
N LEU A 8 -6.65 -2.71 -30.64
CA LEU A 8 -6.36 -1.71 -29.61
C LEU A 8 -4.83 -1.66 -29.39
N PRO A 9 -4.16 -0.53 -29.67
CA PRO A 9 -2.74 -0.39 -29.45
C PRO A 9 -2.41 -0.33 -27.95
N ASN A 10 -1.40 -1.11 -27.56
CA ASN A 10 -0.82 -1.17 -26.21
C ASN A 10 -0.47 0.23 -25.69
N TYR A 11 -1.25 0.72 -24.73
CA TYR A 11 -1.11 2.04 -24.08
C TYR A 11 0.19 2.22 -23.26
N PHE A 12 1.02 1.18 -23.11
CA PHE A 12 2.19 1.20 -22.22
C PHE A 12 3.54 1.46 -22.90
N SER A 13 3.61 1.81 -24.19
CA SER A 13 4.88 1.83 -24.93
C SER A 13 5.33 3.17 -25.52
N THR A 14 4.76 4.32 -25.13
CA THR A 14 5.24 5.63 -25.60
C THR A 14 5.47 6.60 -24.44
N GLY A 15 6.32 6.21 -23.49
CA GLY A 15 7.05 7.21 -22.70
C GLY A 15 8.14 7.79 -23.61
N SER A 16 7.93 9.01 -24.07
CA SER A 16 8.86 9.71 -24.97
C SER A 16 10.24 9.86 -24.34
N ASP A 17 11.29 9.94 -25.15
CA ASP A 17 12.67 10.13 -24.70
C ASP A 17 12.86 11.38 -23.80
N GLU A 18 11.89 12.31 -23.78
CA GLU A 18 11.80 13.42 -22.83
C GLU A 18 11.60 12.98 -21.37
N GLU A 19 10.74 11.97 -21.11
CA GLU A 19 10.51 11.48 -19.73
C GLU A 19 11.77 10.81 -19.17
N ARG A 20 12.55 10.13 -20.02
CA ARG A 20 13.85 9.55 -19.65
C ARG A 20 14.92 10.60 -19.38
N ALA A 21 14.84 11.77 -20.01
CA ALA A 21 15.77 12.89 -19.79
C ALA A 21 15.47 13.66 -18.49
N ALA A 22 14.21 13.74 -18.07
CA ALA A 22 13.80 14.44 -16.84
C ALA A 22 14.35 13.79 -15.55
N ALA A 23 14.51 12.46 -15.52
CA ALA A 23 15.00 11.72 -14.36
C ALA A 23 16.50 11.97 -14.04
N ARG A 24 17.26 12.60 -14.94
CA ARG A 24 18.72 12.81 -14.80
C ARG A 24 19.12 14.15 -14.18
N ARG A 25 18.18 14.93 -13.64
CA ARG A 25 18.44 16.26 -13.04
C ARG A 25 18.25 16.33 -11.51
N VAL A 26 18.56 15.25 -10.79
CA VAL A 26 18.60 15.26 -9.30
C VAL A 26 20.04 15.06 -8.83
N THR A 27 20.93 15.96 -9.25
CA THR A 27 22.26 16.10 -8.64
C THR A 27 22.56 17.57 -8.38
N GLY A 28 22.27 18.00 -7.14
CA GLY A 28 23.03 18.98 -6.37
C GLY A 28 22.90 20.48 -6.68
N LYS A 29 22.40 21.25 -5.72
CA LYS A 29 23.08 22.43 -5.09
C LYS A 29 22.25 23.04 -3.94
N PRO A 30 22.85 23.89 -3.07
CA PRO A 30 22.76 23.76 -1.63
C PRO A 30 21.60 24.50 -0.97
N VAL A 31 21.37 24.10 0.27
CA VAL A 31 20.37 24.62 1.22
C VAL A 31 20.59 26.11 1.53
N ARG A 32 19.44 26.78 1.61
CA ARG A 32 19.09 28.19 1.88
C ARG A 32 20.04 29.03 2.76
N ALA A 33 20.08 30.33 2.45
CA ALA A 33 20.80 31.45 3.10
C ALA A 33 20.59 31.57 4.64
N PRO A 34 21.49 32.26 5.38
CA PRO A 34 21.45 32.28 6.84
C PRO A 34 20.25 33.09 7.36
N ILE A 35 19.46 32.46 8.22
CA ILE A 35 18.40 33.12 8.99
C ILE A 35 19.08 33.90 10.11
N GLY A 36 18.99 35.22 10.03
CA GLY A 36 19.48 36.13 11.05
C GLY A 36 18.78 35.95 12.39
N ASP A 37 19.59 36.17 13.43
CA ASP A 37 19.30 36.28 14.86
C ASP A 37 17.83 36.49 15.25
N ARG A 38 17.18 35.41 15.69
CA ARG A 38 16.08 35.50 16.66
C ARG A 38 16.50 34.78 17.93
N ALA A 39 17.04 35.58 18.85
CA ALA A 39 17.25 35.17 20.22
C ALA A 39 15.90 34.96 20.92
N ASN A 40 15.83 33.89 21.70
CA ASN A 40 14.98 33.71 22.88
C ASN A 40 13.51 33.29 22.67
N GLY A 41 13.32 32.02 22.35
CA GLY A 41 12.21 31.22 22.84
C GLY A 41 12.79 29.90 23.33
N SER A 42 12.43 29.44 24.52
CA SER A 42 12.76 28.09 24.98
C SER A 42 12.00 27.09 24.12
N ASP A 43 12.51 26.84 22.92
CA ASP A 43 12.11 25.74 22.06
C ASP A 43 12.51 24.44 22.78
N GLU A 44 11.62 23.93 23.63
CA GLU A 44 11.70 22.55 24.08
C GLU A 44 11.30 21.66 22.89
N HIS A 45 12.24 21.51 21.95
CA HIS A 45 12.12 20.57 20.85
C HIS A 45 12.02 19.18 21.48
N ILE A 46 10.88 18.52 21.31
CA ILE A 46 10.73 17.10 21.65
C ILE A 46 11.80 16.35 20.86
N HIS A 47 12.87 15.93 21.54
CA HIS A 47 13.90 15.10 20.94
C HIS A 47 13.33 13.71 20.72
N ILE A 48 12.74 13.48 19.54
CA ILE A 48 12.40 12.14 19.07
C ILE A 48 13.73 11.41 18.90
N HIS A 49 14.05 10.55 19.86
CA HIS A 49 15.20 9.67 19.77
C HIS A 49 14.88 8.60 18.71
N ILE A 50 15.21 8.87 17.45
CA ILE A 50 15.16 7.88 16.38
C ILE A 50 16.21 6.83 16.73
N ARG A 51 15.78 5.75 17.40
CA ARG A 51 16.65 4.59 17.62
C ARG A 51 17.10 4.10 16.26
N THR A 52 18.40 3.93 16.06
CA THR A 52 18.91 3.24 14.89
C THR A 52 18.28 1.84 14.88
N PRO A 53 17.53 1.46 13.83
CA PRO A 53 16.94 0.15 13.80
C PRO A 53 18.06 -0.89 13.85
N PRO A 54 17.89 -2.00 14.59
CA PRO A 54 18.87 -3.07 14.56
C PRO A 54 19.12 -3.49 13.11
N THR A 55 20.38 -3.77 12.78
CA THR A 55 20.74 -4.30 11.46
C THR A 55 20.11 -5.69 11.31
N TRP A 56 19.02 -5.77 10.55
CA TRP A 56 18.38 -7.04 10.23
C TRP A 56 19.35 -7.93 9.44
N PRO A 57 19.40 -9.24 9.74
CA PRO A 57 20.16 -10.18 8.92
C PRO A 57 19.59 -10.24 7.50
N LYS A 58 20.38 -10.70 6.53
CA LYS A 58 19.89 -10.93 5.17
C LYS A 58 18.70 -11.90 5.21
N PRO A 59 17.56 -11.59 4.56
CA PRO A 59 16.45 -12.52 4.44
C PRO A 59 16.89 -13.84 3.80
N LYS A 60 16.37 -14.95 4.32
CA LYS A 60 16.54 -16.26 3.66
C LYS A 60 15.61 -16.33 2.45
N PRO A 61 16.00 -17.00 1.36
CA PRO A 61 15.09 -17.25 0.24
C PRO A 61 13.89 -18.08 0.71
N LEU A 62 12.72 -17.82 0.13
CA LEU A 62 11.54 -18.64 0.35
C LEU A 62 11.76 -20.02 -0.31
N PRO A 63 11.25 -21.11 0.30
CA PRO A 63 11.23 -22.41 -0.37
C PRO A 63 10.41 -22.33 -1.67
N ASP A 64 10.80 -23.13 -2.67
CA ASP A 64 10.09 -23.18 -3.95
C ASP A 64 8.68 -23.75 -3.78
N GLY A 65 7.70 -23.07 -4.38
CA GLY A 65 6.29 -23.47 -4.35
C GLY A 65 5.53 -22.90 -3.15
N LEU A 66 4.47 -22.14 -3.45
CA LEU A 66 3.51 -21.71 -2.43
C LEU A 66 2.47 -22.81 -2.23
N LEU A 67 2.21 -23.17 -0.98
CA LEU A 67 1.03 -23.97 -0.65
C LEU A 67 -0.23 -23.17 -1.04
N PRO A 68 -1.30 -23.84 -1.50
CA PRO A 68 -2.56 -23.16 -1.79
C PRO A 68 -3.07 -22.46 -0.52
N VAL A 69 -3.48 -21.21 -0.68
CA VAL A 69 -4.07 -20.43 0.41
C VAL A 69 -5.44 -21.03 0.74
N LYS A 70 -5.70 -21.23 2.04
CA LYS A 70 -7.00 -21.74 2.50
C LYS A 70 -8.08 -20.69 2.25
N ALA A 71 -9.21 -21.11 1.70
CA ALA A 71 -10.36 -20.24 1.51
C ALA A 71 -10.89 -19.69 2.84
N PHE A 72 -11.38 -18.45 2.81
CA PHE A 72 -12.03 -17.83 3.94
C PHE A 72 -13.41 -18.47 4.18
N ALA A 73 -13.67 -18.91 5.41
CA ALA A 73 -14.94 -19.51 5.81
C ALA A 73 -15.76 -18.50 6.63
N LEU A 74 -17.07 -18.40 6.36
CA LEU A 74 -17.96 -17.52 7.12
C LEU A 74 -18.02 -17.89 8.62
N ASP A 75 -17.77 -19.16 8.96
CA ASP A 75 -17.70 -19.66 10.34
C ASP A 75 -16.52 -19.07 11.15
N TYR A 76 -15.62 -18.33 10.51
CA TYR A 76 -14.58 -17.55 11.21
C TYR A 76 -15.11 -16.24 11.81
N LEU A 77 -16.31 -15.82 11.44
CA LEU A 77 -16.94 -14.59 11.89
C LEU A 77 -17.88 -14.85 13.09
N PRO A 78 -18.16 -13.82 13.92
CA PRO A 78 -19.22 -13.90 14.92
C PRO A 78 -20.57 -14.23 14.26
N GLU A 79 -21.38 -15.05 14.94
CA GLU A 79 -22.69 -15.50 14.45
C GLU A 79 -23.63 -14.33 14.09
N SER A 80 -23.50 -13.20 14.79
CA SER A 80 -24.26 -11.99 14.52
C SER A 80 -23.90 -11.27 13.22
N VAL A 81 -22.71 -11.51 12.66
CA VAL A 81 -22.16 -10.78 11.51
C VAL A 81 -22.00 -11.67 10.27
N ALA A 82 -21.77 -12.97 10.46
CA ALA A 82 -21.53 -13.92 9.36
C ALA A 82 -22.65 -13.95 8.29
N PRO A 83 -23.96 -13.96 8.65
CA PRO A 83 -25.03 -13.98 7.65
C PRO A 83 -25.05 -12.70 6.79
N TRP A 84 -24.76 -11.56 7.41
CA TRP A 84 -24.70 -10.27 6.71
C TRP A 84 -23.50 -10.20 5.76
N VAL A 85 -22.32 -10.68 6.18
CA VAL A 85 -21.13 -10.74 5.30
C VAL A 85 -21.39 -11.64 4.09
N GLY A 86 -22.05 -12.79 4.27
CA GLY A 86 -22.45 -13.66 3.18
C GLY A 86 -23.32 -12.94 2.15
N ASP A 87 -24.41 -12.31 2.60
CA ASP A 87 -25.34 -11.59 1.73
C ASP A 87 -24.65 -10.47 0.91
N ILE A 88 -23.83 -9.65 1.56
CA ILE A 88 -23.12 -8.57 0.87
C ILE A 88 -22.12 -9.12 -0.15
N SER A 89 -21.37 -10.17 0.21
CA SER A 89 -20.37 -10.76 -0.68
C SER A 89 -21.03 -11.38 -1.93
N ASP A 90 -22.17 -12.04 -1.74
CA ASP A 90 -22.98 -12.56 -2.84
C ASP A 90 -23.52 -11.42 -3.73
N ARG A 91 -24.01 -10.32 -3.15
CA ARG A 91 -24.50 -9.17 -3.95
C ARG A 91 -23.39 -8.45 -4.70
N MET A 92 -22.22 -8.37 -4.10
CA MET A 92 -21.04 -7.71 -4.67
C MET A 92 -20.26 -8.64 -5.59
N GLN A 93 -20.62 -9.93 -5.67
CA GLN A 93 -19.93 -10.96 -6.43
C GLN A 93 -18.43 -10.97 -6.11
N CYS A 94 -18.09 -10.87 -4.83
CA CYS A 94 -16.71 -10.85 -4.35
C CYS A 94 -16.47 -11.97 -3.32
N PRO A 95 -15.20 -12.37 -3.11
CA PRO A 95 -14.84 -13.27 -2.03
C PRO A 95 -15.22 -12.72 -0.64
N PRO A 96 -15.68 -13.57 0.30
CA PRO A 96 -16.23 -13.11 1.58
C PRO A 96 -15.22 -12.47 2.54
N ASP A 97 -13.92 -12.69 2.34
CA ASP A 97 -12.85 -12.02 3.06
C ASP A 97 -12.83 -10.51 2.80
N PHE A 98 -13.25 -10.05 1.62
CA PHE A 98 -13.24 -8.62 1.27
C PHE A 98 -14.18 -7.81 2.17
N VAL A 99 -15.33 -8.40 2.51
CA VAL A 99 -16.33 -7.77 3.39
C VAL A 99 -16.05 -8.13 4.84
N GLY A 100 -15.74 -9.40 5.13
CA GLY A 100 -15.52 -9.90 6.49
C GLY A 100 -14.39 -9.18 7.23
N VAL A 101 -13.26 -8.93 6.57
CA VAL A 101 -12.12 -8.23 7.19
C VAL A 101 -12.48 -6.79 7.52
N ALA A 102 -13.11 -6.07 6.59
CA ALA A 102 -13.52 -4.68 6.82
C ALA A 102 -14.53 -4.58 7.97
N ALA A 103 -15.49 -5.51 8.05
CA ALA A 103 -16.46 -5.57 9.14
C ALA A 103 -15.80 -5.77 10.51
N MET A 104 -14.86 -6.72 10.61
CA MET A 104 -14.14 -6.98 11.86
C MET A 104 -13.27 -5.80 12.29
N VAL A 105 -12.60 -5.14 11.35
CA VAL A 105 -11.80 -3.93 11.64
C VAL A 105 -12.69 -2.80 12.17
N ALA A 106 -13.84 -2.56 11.53
CA ALA A 106 -14.77 -1.53 11.98
C ALA A 106 -15.29 -1.79 13.40
N LEU A 107 -15.62 -3.04 13.73
CA LEU A 107 -16.07 -3.42 15.08
C LEU A 107 -14.98 -3.28 16.16
N GLY A 108 -13.71 -3.43 15.80
CA GLY A 108 -12.57 -3.31 16.73
C GLY A 108 -11.99 -1.90 16.85
N ALA A 109 -12.52 -0.93 16.10
CA ALA A 109 -12.03 0.44 16.10
C ALA A 109 -12.72 1.35 17.14
N GLU A 110 -13.71 0.83 17.87
CA GLU A 110 -14.41 1.52 18.96
C GLU A 110 -13.73 1.34 20.32
#